data_AF-A0A6G8S744-F1
#
_entry.id   AF-A0A6G8S744-F1
#
_cell.length_a   1.000
_cell.length_b   1.000
_cell.length_c   1.000
_cell.angle_alpha   90.00
_cell.angle_beta   90.00
_cell.angle_gamma   90.00
#
_symmetry.space_group_name_H-M   'P 1'
#
loop_
_entity.id
_entity.type
_entity.pdbx_description
1 polymer ?
#
loop_
_entity_poly.entity_id
_entity_poly.type
_entity_poly.pdbx_seq_one_letter_code
_entity_poly.pdbx_strand_id
1 'polypeptide(L)'
;MPITTHLKTLISPLVLTVSIQAMASSHDSFSTENLKNLIECKASVDDFRAFTEDYEQHFKQLGWQRKDDANQPFLYIYQNKQPLDVYGHPTQEVALAGQGVVAVYRNTDYQPFAKALSIQEHPDFVGIPLFRGEKLIKTEPATADRFTFYIKQVLSEMTGKSPMSILGCTYEPNKAEVDAMMGQLDK
;
A
#
# COMPACT_ATOMS: atom_id res chain seq x y z
N MET A 1 -50.34 38.74 -62.76
CA MET A 1 -51.61 38.15 -62.29
C MET A 1 -51.63 36.67 -62.65
N PRO A 2 -52.19 35.78 -61.84
CA PRO A 2 -51.83 35.39 -60.46
C PRO A 2 -51.05 34.04 -60.46
N ILE A 3 -50.24 33.75 -59.43
CA ILE A 3 -49.89 32.35 -59.12
C ILE A 3 -50.12 32.11 -57.64
N THR A 4 -50.79 30.99 -57.44
CA THR A 4 -51.51 30.50 -56.29
C THR A 4 -50.59 29.97 -55.20
N THR A 5 -51.01 30.24 -53.96
CA THR A 5 -50.75 29.58 -52.68
C THR A 5 -50.38 28.10 -52.77
N HIS A 6 -49.44 27.63 -51.93
CA HIS A 6 -49.67 26.47 -51.06
C HIS A 6 -48.65 26.45 -49.90
N LEU A 7 -49.17 26.78 -48.72
CA LEU A 7 -48.55 26.67 -47.41
C LEU A 7 -48.50 25.18 -47.02
N LYS A 8 -47.31 24.63 -46.77
CA LYS A 8 -47.13 23.31 -46.13
C LYS A 8 -46.46 23.51 -44.78
N THR A 9 -47.26 23.37 -43.73
CA THR A 9 -46.84 23.33 -42.33
C THR A 9 -46.07 22.04 -42.06
N LEU A 10 -44.82 22.15 -41.61
CA LEU A 10 -44.02 21.02 -41.11
C LEU A 10 -43.83 21.22 -39.61
N ILE A 11 -44.59 20.46 -38.82
CA ILE A 11 -44.43 20.36 -37.38
C ILE A 11 -43.31 19.34 -37.14
N SER A 12 -42.15 19.81 -36.69
CA SER A 12 -41.03 18.95 -36.32
C SER A 12 -41.08 18.65 -34.83
N PRO A 13 -41.12 17.38 -34.39
CA PRO A 13 -41.05 17.05 -32.97
C PRO A 13 -39.61 17.20 -32.49
N LEU A 14 -39.38 18.12 -31.55
CA LEU A 14 -38.12 18.27 -30.85
C LEU A 14 -37.99 17.12 -29.85
N VAL A 15 -37.26 16.07 -30.22
CA VAL A 15 -36.91 14.97 -29.32
C VAL A 15 -35.78 15.44 -28.42
N LEU A 16 -36.10 15.75 -27.16
CA LEU A 16 -35.10 15.97 -26.09
C LEU A 16 -34.51 14.62 -25.68
N THR A 17 -33.35 14.26 -26.22
CA THR A 17 -32.54 13.17 -25.68
C THR A 17 -31.84 13.65 -24.41
N VAL A 18 -32.36 13.25 -23.25
CA VAL A 18 -31.68 13.38 -21.95
C VAL A 18 -30.56 12.33 -21.91
N SER A 19 -29.32 12.75 -22.11
CA SER A 19 -28.15 11.91 -21.87
C SER A 19 -27.91 11.80 -20.37
N ILE A 20 -28.34 10.69 -19.76
CA ILE A 20 -27.91 10.31 -18.41
C ILE A 20 -26.45 9.89 -18.51
N GLN A 21 -25.54 10.79 -18.16
CA GLN A 21 -24.14 10.45 -17.91
C GLN A 21 -24.09 9.71 -16.58
N ALA A 22 -24.03 8.38 -16.63
CA ALA A 22 -23.64 7.59 -15.49
C ALA A 22 -22.18 7.92 -15.17
N MET A 23 -21.97 8.70 -14.10
CA MET A 23 -20.66 8.80 -13.45
C MET A 23 -20.35 7.42 -12.88
N ALA A 24 -19.70 6.58 -13.67
CA ALA A 24 -19.09 5.37 -13.16
C ALA A 24 -17.92 5.81 -12.29
N SER A 25 -18.07 5.71 -10.96
CA SER A 25 -16.95 5.77 -10.05
C SER A 25 -16.01 4.64 -10.44
N SER A 26 -14.89 4.95 -11.08
CA SER A 26 -13.78 4.02 -11.20
C SER A 26 -13.28 3.77 -9.78
N HIS A 27 -13.80 2.74 -9.12
CA HIS A 27 -13.03 2.07 -8.09
C HIS A 27 -11.84 1.48 -8.84
N ASP A 28 -10.74 2.22 -8.90
CA ASP A 28 -9.47 1.68 -9.38
C ASP A 28 -9.20 0.44 -8.54
N SER A 29 -9.36 -0.73 -9.15
CA SER A 29 -9.17 -1.98 -8.46
C SER A 29 -7.69 -2.09 -8.14
N PHE A 30 -7.38 -2.26 -6.86
CA PHE A 30 -6.02 -2.43 -6.39
C PHE A 30 -5.34 -3.59 -7.14
N SER A 31 -4.17 -3.35 -7.72
CA SER A 31 -3.46 -4.30 -8.58
C SER A 31 -2.24 -4.94 -7.90
N THR A 32 -1.73 -6.03 -8.48
CA THR A 32 -0.49 -6.66 -8.02
C THR A 32 0.70 -5.70 -8.07
N GLU A 33 0.72 -4.79 -9.05
CA GLU A 33 1.75 -3.76 -9.16
C GLU A 33 1.62 -2.72 -8.02
N ASN A 34 0.40 -2.37 -7.61
CA ASN A 34 0.22 -1.51 -6.44
C ASN A 34 0.76 -2.19 -5.17
N LEU A 35 0.47 -3.48 -4.96
CA LEU A 35 1.02 -4.25 -3.83
C LEU A 35 2.55 -4.28 -3.87
N LYS A 36 3.14 -4.54 -5.03
CA LYS A 36 4.60 -4.51 -5.22
C LYS A 36 5.17 -3.15 -4.84
N ASN A 37 4.56 -2.07 -5.33
CA ASN A 37 5.03 -0.71 -5.06
C ASN A 37 4.92 -0.31 -3.58
N LEU A 38 3.93 -0.81 -2.85
CA LEU A 38 3.84 -0.63 -1.40
C LEU A 38 5.03 -1.28 -0.68
N ILE A 39 5.35 -2.54 -1.01
CA ILE A 39 6.44 -3.30 -0.38
C ILE A 39 7.81 -2.75 -0.82
N GLU A 40 7.92 -2.26 -2.06
CA GLU A 40 9.16 -1.72 -2.63
C GLU A 40 9.45 -0.25 -2.32
N CYS A 41 8.68 0.39 -1.42
CA CYS A 41 8.79 1.81 -1.08
C CYS A 41 8.66 2.76 -2.28
N LYS A 42 7.92 2.36 -3.32
CA LYS A 42 7.64 3.18 -4.51
C LYS A 42 6.31 3.91 -4.43
N ALA A 43 5.41 3.42 -3.59
CA ALA A 43 4.10 4.01 -3.36
C ALA A 43 4.20 5.25 -2.43
N SER A 44 3.20 6.12 -2.52
CA SER A 44 3.05 7.27 -1.64
C SER A 44 2.36 6.90 -0.32
N VAL A 45 2.31 7.83 0.64
CA VAL A 45 1.52 7.62 1.86
C VAL A 45 0.02 7.53 1.56
N ASP A 46 -0.47 8.18 0.50
CA ASP A 46 -1.88 8.11 0.12
C ASP A 46 -2.23 6.74 -0.45
N ASP A 47 -1.35 6.16 -1.26
CA ASP A 47 -1.50 4.79 -1.77
C ASP A 47 -1.51 3.78 -0.61
N PHE A 48 -0.62 3.96 0.37
CA PHE A 48 -0.59 3.12 1.56
C PHE A 48 -1.88 3.26 2.37
N ARG A 49 -2.35 4.48 2.61
CA ARG A 49 -3.62 4.74 3.32
C ARG A 49 -4.79 4.08 2.60
N ALA A 50 -4.94 4.33 1.30
CA ALA A 50 -5.99 3.75 0.47
C ALA A 50 -5.98 2.21 0.54
N PHE A 51 -4.79 1.59 0.51
CA PHE A 51 -4.67 0.16 0.72
C PHE A 51 -5.07 -0.29 2.13
N THR A 52 -4.67 0.43 3.17
CA THR A 52 -4.95 0.04 4.56
C THR A 52 -6.41 0.27 5.00
N GLU A 53 -7.18 1.09 4.28
CA GLU A 53 -8.61 1.33 4.57
C GLU A 53 -9.44 0.03 4.50
N ASP A 54 -9.14 -0.85 3.55
CA ASP A 54 -9.79 -2.17 3.42
C ASP A 54 -8.79 -3.25 2.93
N TYR A 55 -7.68 -3.40 3.65
CA TYR A 55 -6.59 -4.29 3.26
C TYR A 55 -7.04 -5.75 3.08
N GLU A 56 -8.01 -6.23 3.88
CA GLU A 56 -8.50 -7.61 3.77
C GLU A 56 -9.19 -7.84 2.43
N GLN A 57 -10.03 -6.89 1.99
CA GLN A 57 -10.70 -6.98 0.70
C GLN A 57 -9.71 -6.81 -0.46
N HIS A 58 -8.73 -5.90 -0.36
CA HIS A 58 -7.71 -5.74 -1.39
C HIS A 58 -6.84 -6.98 -1.55
N PHE A 59 -6.40 -7.59 -0.45
CA PHE A 59 -5.70 -8.88 -0.51
C PHE A 59 -6.55 -9.96 -1.17
N LYS A 60 -7.83 -10.07 -0.79
CA LYS A 60 -8.77 -11.04 -1.38
C LYS A 60 -8.98 -10.83 -2.87
N GLN A 61 -9.14 -9.58 -3.33
CA GLN A 61 -9.26 -9.23 -4.75
C GLN A 61 -8.03 -9.66 -5.56
N LEU A 62 -6.85 -9.55 -4.95
CA LEU A 62 -5.58 -9.98 -5.52
C LEU A 62 -5.31 -11.51 -5.38
N GLY A 63 -6.25 -12.27 -4.79
CA GLY A 63 -6.14 -13.71 -4.61
C GLY A 63 -5.29 -14.15 -3.41
N TRP A 64 -4.92 -13.22 -2.53
CA TRP A 64 -4.22 -13.52 -1.29
C TRP A 64 -5.20 -13.96 -0.20
N GLN A 65 -4.82 -14.97 0.56
CA GLN A 65 -5.64 -15.53 1.63
C GLN A 65 -4.90 -15.48 2.96
N ARG A 66 -5.58 -15.00 4.00
CA ARG A 66 -5.02 -14.95 5.35
C ARG A 66 -4.68 -16.35 5.85
N LYS A 67 -3.45 -16.52 6.32
CA LYS A 67 -2.92 -17.75 6.92
C LYS A 67 -1.85 -17.38 7.93
N ASP A 68 -2.31 -17.01 9.12
CA ASP A 68 -1.45 -16.59 10.21
C ASP A 68 -0.58 -17.74 10.73
N ASP A 69 0.58 -17.38 11.29
CA ASP A 69 1.48 -18.30 11.98
C ASP A 69 1.42 -18.03 13.48
N ALA A 70 1.05 -19.02 14.27
CA ALA A 70 0.95 -18.91 15.72
C ALA A 70 2.30 -18.56 16.39
N ASN A 71 3.43 -18.81 15.73
CA ASN A 71 4.75 -18.44 16.21
C ASN A 71 5.14 -16.99 15.87
N GLN A 72 4.33 -16.30 15.05
CA GLN A 72 4.52 -14.90 14.67
C GLN A 72 3.22 -14.10 14.89
N PRO A 73 2.72 -13.98 16.13
CA PRO A 73 1.38 -13.45 16.42
C PRO A 73 1.22 -11.94 16.12
N PHE A 74 2.31 -11.25 15.83
CA PHE A 74 2.32 -9.82 15.51
C PHE A 74 2.24 -9.53 14.00
N LEU A 75 2.16 -10.58 13.18
CA LEU A 75 2.03 -10.49 11.73
C LEU A 75 0.64 -11.00 11.31
N TYR A 76 -0.02 -10.27 10.42
CA TYR A 76 -1.14 -10.82 9.66
C TYR A 76 -0.59 -11.31 8.33
N ILE A 77 -0.47 -12.63 8.19
CA ILE A 77 0.23 -13.25 7.08
C ILE A 77 -0.78 -13.68 6.04
N TYR A 78 -0.48 -13.38 4.78
CA TYR A 78 -1.30 -13.72 3.63
C TYR A 78 -0.49 -14.55 2.64
N GLN A 79 -1.12 -15.56 2.05
CA GLN A 79 -0.50 -16.44 1.06
C GLN A 79 -1.19 -16.35 -0.30
N ASN A 80 -0.43 -16.51 -1.38
CA ASN A 80 -0.93 -16.64 -2.74
C ASN A 80 -0.19 -17.78 -3.46
N LYS A 81 -0.87 -18.43 -4.41
CA LYS A 81 -0.26 -19.45 -5.28
C LYS A 81 0.66 -18.85 -6.34
N GLN A 82 0.35 -17.64 -6.79
CA GLN A 82 1.19 -16.91 -7.72
C GLN A 82 2.19 -16.08 -6.91
N PRO A 83 3.51 -16.25 -7.13
CA PRO A 83 4.50 -15.48 -6.40
C PRO A 83 4.45 -14.01 -6.82
N LEU A 84 4.66 -13.13 -5.84
CA LEU A 84 4.99 -11.73 -6.05
C LEU A 84 6.51 -11.58 -6.09
N ASP A 85 7.04 -11.04 -7.17
CA ASP A 85 8.44 -10.64 -7.23
C ASP A 85 8.63 -9.29 -6.54
N VAL A 86 9.42 -9.25 -5.48
CA VAL A 86 9.76 -8.04 -4.72
C VAL A 86 11.28 -7.98 -4.59
N TYR A 87 11.87 -6.85 -4.98
CA TYR A 87 13.32 -6.63 -5.03
C TYR A 87 14.07 -7.70 -5.85
N GLY A 88 13.43 -8.30 -6.85
CA GLY A 88 13.98 -9.40 -7.64
C GLY A 88 13.97 -10.77 -6.95
N HIS A 89 13.22 -10.89 -5.84
CA HIS A 89 13.05 -12.13 -5.10
C HIS A 89 11.57 -12.52 -5.02
N PRO A 90 11.18 -13.69 -5.54
CA PRO A 90 9.80 -14.14 -5.47
C PRO A 90 9.41 -14.52 -4.04
N THR A 91 8.20 -14.13 -3.64
CA THR A 91 7.56 -14.63 -2.42
C THR A 91 6.11 -15.04 -2.68
N GLN A 92 5.64 -16.06 -1.97
CA GLN A 92 4.23 -16.46 -1.91
C GLN A 92 3.57 -16.02 -0.60
N GLU A 93 4.30 -15.28 0.24
CA GLU A 93 3.83 -14.77 1.53
C GLU A 93 4.11 -13.27 1.65
N VAL A 94 3.08 -12.53 2.02
CA VAL A 94 3.19 -11.13 2.43
C VAL A 94 2.55 -10.96 3.79
N ALA A 95 2.90 -9.91 4.51
CA ALA A 95 2.30 -9.62 5.80
C ALA A 95 2.04 -8.14 6.00
N LEU A 96 1.04 -7.85 6.83
CA LEU A 96 0.97 -6.57 7.54
C LEU A 96 1.78 -6.67 8.82
N ALA A 97 2.69 -5.71 9.00
CA ALA A 97 3.62 -5.63 10.12
C ALA A 97 3.67 -4.19 10.65
N GLY A 98 2.78 -3.86 11.59
CA GLY A 98 2.66 -2.49 12.11
C GLY A 98 2.27 -1.50 11.00
N GLN A 99 3.14 -0.52 10.73
CA GLN A 99 2.93 0.55 9.73
C GLN A 99 3.46 0.19 8.34
N GLY A 100 3.48 -1.10 7.99
CA GLY A 100 4.07 -1.56 6.74
C GLY A 100 3.43 -2.81 6.15
N VAL A 101 3.60 -2.94 4.84
CA VAL A 101 3.33 -4.16 4.08
C VAL A 101 4.69 -4.75 3.69
N VAL A 102 4.90 -6.02 4.00
CA VAL A 102 6.21 -6.68 3.85
C VAL A 102 6.09 -7.98 3.07
N ALA A 103 7.12 -8.30 2.30
CA ALA A 103 7.37 -9.64 1.79
C ALA A 103 7.93 -10.52 2.91
N VAL A 104 7.47 -11.77 2.98
CA VAL A 104 7.93 -12.76 3.96
C VAL A 104 8.77 -13.82 3.26
N TYR A 105 9.99 -14.06 3.75
CA TYR A 105 10.92 -15.06 3.24
C TYR A 105 11.25 -16.08 4.33
N ARG A 106 10.50 -17.19 4.36
CA ARG A 106 10.67 -18.28 5.33
C ARG A 106 12.06 -18.91 5.23
N ASN A 107 12.66 -19.22 6.38
CA ASN A 107 13.95 -19.90 6.49
C ASN A 107 15.06 -19.26 5.63
N THR A 108 14.98 -17.96 5.38
CA THR A 108 15.89 -17.22 4.51
C THR A 108 16.70 -16.25 5.35
N ASP A 109 18.02 -16.28 5.16
CA ASP A 109 18.96 -15.38 5.82
C ASP A 109 18.76 -13.92 5.35
N TYR A 110 18.87 -12.97 6.26
CA TYR A 110 18.67 -11.55 5.99
C TYR A 110 19.90 -10.91 5.34
N GLN A 111 21.10 -11.45 5.58
CA GLN A 111 22.36 -10.80 5.18
C GLN A 111 22.45 -10.51 3.67
N PRO A 112 22.01 -11.39 2.76
CA PRO A 112 21.99 -11.09 1.34
C PRO A 112 21.12 -9.87 0.99
N PHE A 113 19.94 -9.74 1.61
CA PHE A 113 19.05 -8.60 1.41
C PHE A 113 19.67 -7.31 1.95
N ALA A 114 20.20 -7.35 3.18
CA ALA A 114 20.84 -6.19 3.81
C ALA A 114 21.98 -5.65 2.95
N LYS A 115 22.82 -6.55 2.43
CA LYS A 115 23.92 -6.20 1.53
C LYS A 115 23.44 -5.63 0.20
N ALA A 116 22.50 -6.31 -0.46
CA ALA A 116 22.01 -5.91 -1.79
C ALA A 116 21.32 -4.54 -1.77
N LEU A 117 20.58 -4.25 -0.70
CA LEU A 117 19.80 -3.02 -0.56
C LEU A 117 20.53 -1.92 0.24
N SER A 118 21.71 -2.23 0.76
CA SER A 118 22.49 -1.36 1.64
C SER A 118 21.70 -0.91 2.87
N ILE A 119 20.98 -1.85 3.50
CA ILE A 119 20.23 -1.63 4.74
C ILE A 119 21.17 -1.90 5.91
N GLN A 120 21.27 -0.95 6.82
CA GLN A 120 22.11 -1.05 8.02
C GLN A 120 21.24 -1.37 9.23
N GLU A 121 21.85 -2.00 10.24
CA GLU A 121 21.20 -2.21 11.53
C GLU A 121 20.81 -0.87 12.15
N HIS A 122 19.59 -0.79 12.67
CA HIS A 122 19.10 0.39 13.34
C HIS A 122 19.85 0.57 14.68
N PRO A 123 20.28 1.79 15.05
CA PRO A 123 21.05 2.04 16.27
C PRO A 123 20.45 1.44 17.55
N ASP A 124 19.12 1.49 17.68
CA ASP A 124 18.40 0.96 18.84
C ASP A 124 18.46 -0.57 18.98
N PHE A 125 18.93 -1.28 17.94
CA PHE A 125 19.03 -2.74 17.92
C PHE A 125 20.46 -3.26 17.97
N VAL A 126 21.46 -2.37 18.03
CA VAL A 126 22.87 -2.77 18.15
C VAL A 126 23.06 -3.59 19.44
N GLY A 127 23.57 -4.82 19.29
CA GLY A 127 23.80 -5.74 20.41
C GLY A 127 22.61 -6.60 20.82
N ILE A 128 21.47 -6.47 20.14
CA ILE A 128 20.33 -7.38 20.28
C ILE A 128 20.55 -8.56 19.32
N PRO A 129 20.29 -9.83 19.72
CA PRO A 129 20.55 -11.01 18.88
C PRO A 129 19.47 -11.21 17.79
N LEU A 130 19.02 -10.13 17.16
CA LEU A 130 18.06 -10.10 16.06
C LEU A 130 18.36 -8.89 15.17
N PHE A 131 18.61 -9.12 13.89
CA PHE A 131 18.79 -8.00 12.98
C PHE A 131 17.48 -7.24 12.76
N ARG A 132 17.57 -5.91 12.89
CA ARG A 132 16.51 -4.94 12.58
C ARG A 132 17.18 -3.78 11.89
N GLY A 133 16.94 -3.63 10.60
CA GLY A 133 17.54 -2.58 9.80
C GLY A 133 16.52 -1.73 9.08
N GLU A 134 16.88 -0.49 8.84
CA GLU A 134 16.08 0.44 8.04
C GLU A 134 16.95 1.32 7.16
N LYS A 135 16.32 1.89 6.14
CA LYS A 135 16.91 2.89 5.24
C LYS A 135 15.82 3.86 4.83
N LEU A 136 16.01 5.15 5.11
CA LEU A 136 15.13 6.20 4.61
C LEU A 136 15.20 6.23 3.08
N ILE A 137 14.04 6.07 2.42
CA ILE A 137 13.93 6.13 0.96
C ILE A 137 13.40 7.48 0.52
N LYS A 138 12.35 7.97 1.19
CA LYS A 138 11.65 9.20 0.83
C LYS A 138 11.08 9.88 2.07
N THR A 139 11.08 11.21 2.06
CA THR A 139 10.29 12.03 2.98
C THR A 139 9.18 12.68 2.19
N GLU A 140 7.94 12.48 2.62
CA GLU A 140 6.80 13.24 2.12
C GLU A 140 6.49 14.37 3.10
N PRO A 141 6.57 15.63 2.66
CA PRO A 141 6.33 16.76 3.55
C PRO A 141 4.87 16.80 4.01
N ALA A 142 4.64 17.44 5.14
CA ALA A 142 3.28 17.75 5.61
C ALA A 142 2.46 18.47 4.53
N THR A 143 1.16 18.21 4.56
CA THR A 143 0.16 18.94 3.77
C THR A 143 -0.86 19.57 4.74
N ALA A 144 -1.91 20.20 4.21
CA ALA A 144 -3.00 20.69 5.04
C ALA A 144 -3.70 19.57 5.84
N ASP A 145 -3.71 18.34 5.31
CA ASP A 145 -4.52 17.23 5.81
C ASP A 145 -3.70 16.09 6.44
N ARG A 146 -2.36 16.20 6.44
CA ARG A 146 -1.47 15.18 7.03
C ARG A 146 -0.11 15.72 7.47
N PHE A 147 0.47 15.04 8.45
CA PHE A 147 1.84 15.23 8.91
C PHE A 147 2.87 14.93 7.83
N THR A 148 4.12 15.30 8.10
CA THR A 148 5.29 14.76 7.40
C THR A 148 5.36 13.25 7.60
N PHE A 149 5.69 12.48 6.55
CA PHE A 149 5.90 11.04 6.61
C PHE A 149 7.31 10.65 6.15
N TYR A 150 7.87 9.66 6.84
CA TYR A 150 9.12 8.99 6.49
C TYR A 150 8.79 7.61 5.91
N ILE A 151 9.12 7.43 4.64
CA ILE A 151 8.97 6.17 3.93
C ILE A 151 10.31 5.45 3.99
N LYS A 152 10.33 4.34 4.73
CA LYS A 152 11.56 3.62 5.05
C LYS A 152 11.48 2.20 4.53
N GLN A 153 12.54 1.78 3.86
CA GLN A 153 12.75 0.38 3.56
C GLN A 153 13.24 -0.32 4.82
N VAL A 154 12.58 -1.41 5.21
CA VAL A 154 12.85 -2.13 6.46
C VAL A 154 13.17 -3.59 6.18
N LEU A 155 14.11 -4.15 6.95
CA LEU A 155 14.49 -5.56 6.93
C LEU A 155 14.59 -6.06 8.36
N SER A 156 13.95 -7.18 8.66
CA SER A 156 13.91 -7.73 10.02
C SER A 156 14.09 -9.25 9.99
N GLU A 157 14.96 -9.74 10.85
CA GLU A 157 15.15 -11.17 11.12
C GLU A 157 14.18 -11.65 12.20
N MET A 158 13.50 -12.77 11.97
CA MET A 158 12.76 -13.47 13.02
C MET A 158 13.37 -14.85 13.21
N THR A 159 13.65 -15.21 14.45
CA THR A 159 14.23 -16.51 14.82
C THR A 159 13.21 -17.37 15.56
N GLY A 160 13.60 -18.58 15.98
CA GLY A 160 12.73 -19.50 16.72
C GLY A 160 12.15 -20.61 15.85
N LYS A 161 10.90 -21.04 16.16
CA LYS A 161 10.26 -22.22 15.52
C LYS A 161 9.86 -22.01 14.07
N SER A 162 9.75 -20.75 13.65
CA SER A 162 9.35 -20.37 12.30
C SER A 162 10.19 -19.19 11.84
N PRO A 163 11.49 -19.42 11.56
CA PRO A 163 12.41 -18.35 11.25
C PRO A 163 12.10 -17.78 9.86
N MET A 164 12.31 -16.47 9.70
CA MET A 164 12.11 -15.77 8.43
C MET A 164 12.87 -14.45 8.40
N SER A 165 13.09 -13.96 7.18
CA SER A 165 13.37 -12.54 6.94
C SER A 165 12.09 -11.87 6.43
N ILE A 166 11.77 -10.70 6.96
CA ILE A 166 10.71 -9.85 6.41
C ILE A 166 11.34 -8.58 5.85
N LEU A 167 10.94 -8.21 4.64
CA LEU A 167 11.50 -7.09 3.88
C LEU A 167 10.36 -6.31 3.25
N GLY A 168 10.33 -5.00 3.44
CA GLY A 168 9.30 -4.18 2.82
C GLY A 168 9.45 -2.70 3.13
N CYS A 169 8.32 -2.03 3.25
CA CYS A 169 8.28 -0.60 3.50
C CYS A 169 7.40 -0.24 4.70
N THR A 170 7.84 0.74 5.49
CA THR A 170 7.02 1.40 6.50
C THR A 170 6.73 2.85 6.12
N TYR A 171 5.56 3.33 6.55
CA TYR A 171 5.06 4.68 6.31
C TYR A 171 4.84 5.36 7.66
N GLU A 172 5.87 5.99 8.19
CA GLU A 172 5.89 6.49 9.57
C GLU A 172 5.62 8.00 9.62
N PRO A 173 4.59 8.48 10.35
CA PRO A 173 4.38 9.90 10.53
C PRO A 173 5.50 10.50 11.39
N ASN A 174 5.75 11.79 11.21
CA ASN A 174 6.66 12.53 12.07
C ASN A 174 6.12 12.56 13.50
N LYS A 175 6.78 11.80 14.38
CA LYS A 175 6.39 11.65 15.78
C LYS A 175 6.24 12.98 16.52
N ALA A 176 7.12 13.96 16.28
CA ALA A 176 7.05 15.25 16.96
C ALA A 176 5.79 16.04 16.57
N GLU A 177 5.39 15.96 15.30
CA GLU A 177 4.15 16.59 14.81
C GLU A 177 2.91 15.89 15.38
N VAL A 178 2.92 14.55 15.41
CA VAL A 178 1.85 13.74 16.03
C VAL A 178 1.70 14.06 17.52
N ASP A 179 2.80 14.03 18.27
CA ASP A 179 2.80 14.27 19.72
C ASP A 179 2.32 15.71 20.04
N ALA A 180 2.69 16.70 19.19
CA ALA A 180 2.21 18.08 19.34
C ALA A 180 0.69 18.21 19.10
N MET A 181 0.13 17.51 18.12
CA MET A 181 -1.32 17.49 17.88
C MET A 181 -2.06 16.82 19.05
N MET A 182 -1.59 15.67 19.52
CA MET A 182 -2.23 14.95 20.63
C MET A 182 -2.20 15.79 21.92
N GLY A 183 -1.08 16.46 22.21
CA GLY A 183 -0.98 17.37 23.36
C GLY A 183 -1.85 18.64 23.26
N GLN A 184 -2.44 18.93 22.10
CA GLN A 184 -3.47 19.97 21.95
C GLN A 184 -4.89 19.45 22.22
N LEU A 185 -5.15 18.16 22.00
CA LEU A 185 -6.45 17.53 22.28
C LEU A 185 -6.70 17.31 23.77
N ASP A 186 -5.62 17.20 24.56
CA ASP A 186 -5.68 17.03 26.03
C ASP A 186 -5.88 18.35 26.79
N LYS A 187 -6.08 19.47 26.09
CA LYS A 187 -6.31 20.81 26.66
C LYS A 187 -7.73 21.31 26.36
#